data_AF-A0A2E0F9T0-F1
#
_entry.id   AF-A0A2E0F9T0-F1
#
_cell.length_a   1.000
_cell.length_b   1.000
_cell.length_c   1.000
_cell.angle_alpha   90.00
_cell.angle_beta   90.00
_cell.angle_gamma   90.00
#
_symmetry.space_group_name_H-M   'P 1'
#
loop_
_entity.id
_entity.type
_entity.pdbx_description
1 polymer ?
#
loop_
_entity_poly.entity_id
_entity_poly.type
_entity_poly.pdbx_seq_one_letter_code
_entity_poly.pdbx_strand_id
1 'polypeptide(L)'
;MEAVYLCYLDEVKNKLIRYSFNEKSKYVIQEGKKIYDNVKKKWNIYFKNDNPLNIELACGYGEHTTHFSTKNKDQNYIGIDIKGARIYKGAKILDESKSSNAVFLRTYIENIYDFFEVDTVSNILISFPDPRPKKEILKND
;
A
#
# COMPACT_ATOMS: atom_id res chain seq x y z
N MET A 1 6.13 -26.62 24.36
CA MET A 1 6.85 -26.67 23.06
C MET A 1 5.87 -26.87 21.91
N GLU A 2 4.96 -27.84 22.00
CA GLU A 2 3.93 -28.14 20.99
C GLU A 2 2.96 -26.98 20.69
N ALA A 3 2.43 -26.29 21.72
CA ALA A 3 1.55 -25.14 21.54
C ALA A 3 2.21 -23.97 20.79
N VAL A 4 3.51 -23.72 21.03
CA VAL A 4 4.27 -22.66 20.33
C VAL A 4 4.44 -23.01 18.85
N TYR A 5 4.71 -24.28 18.56
CA TYR A 5 4.83 -24.77 17.19
C TYR A 5 3.51 -24.69 16.42
N LEU A 6 2.39 -25.03 17.07
CA LEU A 6 1.05 -24.89 16.48
C LEU A 6 0.70 -23.42 16.17
N CYS A 7 0.94 -22.49 17.11
CA CYS A 7 0.74 -21.06 16.85
C CYS A 7 1.59 -20.54 15.68
N TYR A 8 2.85 -20.98 15.58
CA TYR A 8 3.71 -20.61 14.46
C TYR A 8 3.18 -21.13 13.11
N LEU A 9 2.74 -22.40 13.06
CA LEU A 9 2.14 -22.98 11.86
C LEU A 9 0.85 -22.24 11.45
N ASP A 10 0.02 -21.86 12.42
CA ASP A 10 -1.17 -21.05 12.17
C ASP A 10 -0.83 -19.66 11.63
N GLU A 11 0.21 -19.00 12.15
CA GLU A 11 0.67 -17.71 11.65
C GLU A 11 1.17 -17.80 10.20
N VAL A 12 1.96 -18.83 9.88
CA VAL A 12 2.45 -19.08 8.51
C VAL A 12 1.27 -19.36 7.57
N LYS A 13 0.31 -20.20 7.99
CA LYS A 13 -0.89 -20.50 7.20
C LYS A 13 -1.73 -19.23 6.96
N ASN A 14 -1.96 -18.44 8.00
CA ASN A 14 -2.68 -17.16 7.90
C ASN A 14 -1.96 -16.19 6.96
N LYS A 15 -0.63 -16.13 7.01
CA LYS A 15 0.17 -15.34 6.09
C LYS A 15 -0.07 -15.79 4.64
N LEU A 16 0.02 -17.08 4.34
CA LEU A 16 -0.23 -17.62 2.99
C LEU A 16 -1.63 -17.29 2.47
N ILE A 17 -2.65 -17.38 3.32
CA ILE A 17 -4.03 -16.99 2.97
C ILE A 17 -4.09 -15.51 2.55
N ARG A 18 -3.42 -14.62 3.29
CA ARG A 18 -3.37 -13.18 2.98
C ARG A 18 -2.68 -12.90 1.65
N TYR A 19 -1.59 -13.61 1.34
CA TYR A 19 -0.92 -13.50 0.04
C TYR A 19 -1.78 -14.03 -1.10
N SER A 20 -2.43 -15.18 -0.91
CA SER A 20 -3.35 -15.74 -1.92
C SER A 20 -4.54 -14.82 -2.20
N PHE A 21 -5.05 -14.13 -1.17
CA PHE A 21 -6.07 -13.08 -1.37
C PHE A 21 -5.52 -11.94 -2.23
N ASN A 22 -4.34 -11.42 -1.89
CA ASN A 22 -3.73 -10.30 -2.62
C ASN A 22 -3.52 -10.64 -4.10
N GLU A 23 -3.13 -11.86 -4.44
CA GLU A 23 -2.98 -12.32 -5.83
C GLU A 23 -4.28 -12.23 -6.62
N LYS A 24 -5.42 -12.52 -5.99
CA LYS A 24 -6.74 -12.51 -6.64
C LYS A 24 -7.45 -11.16 -6.57
N SER A 25 -7.11 -10.34 -5.56
CA SER A 25 -7.79 -9.07 -5.30
C SER A 25 -7.51 -8.04 -6.40
N LYS A 26 -8.56 -7.37 -6.87
CA LYS A 26 -8.44 -6.20 -7.76
C LYS A 26 -7.93 -4.95 -7.05
N TYR A 27 -7.98 -4.93 -5.71
CA TYR A 27 -7.53 -3.80 -4.89
C TYR A 27 -6.04 -3.86 -4.53
N VAL A 28 -5.33 -4.89 -5.00
CA VAL A 28 -3.89 -5.02 -4.82
C VAL A 28 -3.22 -5.15 -6.18
N ILE A 29 -2.48 -4.12 -6.57
CA ILE A 29 -1.60 -4.10 -7.73
C ILE A 29 -0.22 -4.52 -7.24
N GLN A 30 0.35 -5.59 -7.81
CA GLN A 30 1.65 -6.12 -7.40
C GLN A 30 2.35 -6.81 -8.57
N GLU A 31 3.67 -6.95 -8.49
CA GLU A 31 4.48 -7.67 -9.47
C GLU A 31 3.91 -9.06 -9.78
N GLY A 32 4.01 -9.48 -11.04
CA GLY A 32 3.39 -10.69 -11.58
C GLY A 32 1.96 -10.50 -12.10
N LYS A 33 1.30 -9.38 -11.76
CA LYS A 33 0.01 -9.01 -12.37
C LYS A 33 0.23 -8.11 -13.59
N LYS A 34 -0.47 -8.38 -14.70
CA LYS A 34 -0.43 -7.54 -15.92
C LYS A 34 -0.69 -6.05 -15.63
N ILE A 35 -1.57 -5.75 -14.67
CA ILE A 35 -1.91 -4.37 -14.31
C ILE A 35 -0.74 -3.61 -13.67
N TYR A 36 0.24 -4.30 -13.06
CA TYR A 36 1.37 -3.69 -12.39
C TYR A 36 2.25 -2.88 -13.35
N ASP A 37 2.54 -3.41 -14.53
CA ASP A 37 3.30 -2.68 -15.55
C ASP A 37 2.42 -1.67 -16.30
N ASN A 38 1.14 -1.98 -16.52
CA ASN A 38 0.24 -1.13 -17.28
C ASN A 38 -0.15 0.17 -16.55
N VAL A 39 -0.14 0.19 -15.22
CA VAL A 39 -0.55 1.36 -14.43
C VAL A 39 0.56 2.39 -14.24
N LYS A 40 1.81 2.04 -14.56
CA LYS A 40 2.97 2.94 -14.47
C LYS A 40 2.66 4.25 -15.19
N LYS A 41 2.66 5.36 -14.43
CA LYS A 41 2.40 6.73 -14.90
C LYS A 41 1.00 6.95 -15.51
N LYS A 42 0.05 6.04 -15.27
CA LYS A 42 -1.28 6.02 -15.93
C LYS A 42 -2.43 5.90 -14.93
N TRP A 43 -2.32 6.60 -13.81
CA TRP A 43 -3.31 6.51 -12.72
C TRP A 43 -4.68 7.08 -13.09
N ASN A 44 -4.73 8.15 -13.89
CA ASN A 44 -5.99 8.70 -14.38
C ASN A 44 -6.74 7.70 -15.29
N ILE A 45 -6.02 6.94 -16.11
CA ILE A 45 -6.57 5.86 -16.93
C ILE A 45 -7.09 4.72 -16.02
N TYR A 46 -6.34 4.37 -14.98
CA TYR A 46 -6.75 3.35 -14.01
C TYR A 46 -8.04 3.72 -13.26
N PHE A 47 -8.10 4.93 -12.71
CA PHE A 47 -9.27 5.43 -11.98
C PHE A 47 -10.39 5.93 -12.90
N LYS A 48 -10.10 6.10 -14.20
CA LYS A 48 -11.02 6.59 -15.24
C LYS A 48 -11.56 8.00 -14.96
N ASN A 49 -10.73 8.84 -14.38
CA ASN A 49 -11.02 10.24 -14.05
C ASN A 49 -9.70 10.99 -13.81
N ASP A 50 -9.78 12.32 -13.75
CA ASP A 50 -8.64 13.20 -13.46
C ASP A 50 -8.75 13.82 -12.04
N ASN A 51 -9.36 13.09 -11.10
CA ASN A 51 -9.48 13.56 -9.71
C ASN A 51 -8.10 13.64 -9.03
N PRO A 52 -7.95 14.53 -8.03
CA PRO A 52 -6.72 14.64 -7.24
C PRO A 52 -6.23 13.28 -6.72
N LEU A 53 -4.94 13.04 -6.87
CA LEU A 53 -4.31 11.77 -6.51
C LEU A 53 -3.53 11.91 -5.21
N ASN A 54 -3.93 11.14 -4.20
CA ASN A 54 -3.28 11.12 -2.90
C ASN A 54 -2.57 9.78 -2.70
N ILE A 55 -1.35 9.80 -2.19
CA ILE A 55 -0.60 8.58 -1.90
C ILE A 55 -0.21 8.49 -0.42
N GLU A 56 -0.27 7.28 0.12
CA GLU A 56 0.17 6.95 1.48
C GLU A 56 1.42 6.05 1.38
N LEU A 57 2.58 6.57 1.75
CA LEU A 57 3.85 5.84 1.72
C LEU A 57 4.04 5.04 3.01
N ALA A 58 4.50 3.80 2.87
CA ALA A 58 4.61 2.85 3.98
C ALA A 58 3.27 2.65 4.71
N CYS A 59 2.20 2.40 3.93
CA CYS A 59 0.83 2.44 4.42
C CYS A 59 0.49 1.37 5.48
N GLY A 60 1.31 0.33 5.64
CA GLY A 60 1.05 -0.75 6.58
C GLY A 60 -0.30 -1.41 6.30
N TYR A 61 -1.27 -1.22 7.21
CA TYR A 61 -2.63 -1.74 7.05
C TYR A 61 -3.54 -0.89 6.15
N GLY A 62 -3.08 0.28 5.69
CA GLY A 62 -3.82 1.15 4.78
C GLY A 62 -4.95 1.93 5.44
N GLU A 63 -4.79 2.27 6.73
CA GLU A 63 -5.84 2.91 7.52
C GLU A 63 -6.20 4.29 6.96
N HIS A 64 -5.22 5.11 6.57
CA HIS A 64 -5.52 6.41 5.97
C HIS A 64 -6.13 6.25 4.56
N THR A 65 -5.56 5.40 3.71
CA THR A 65 -6.08 5.12 2.37
C THR A 65 -7.55 4.71 2.42
N THR A 66 -7.91 3.76 3.29
CA THR A 66 -9.31 3.29 3.42
C THR A 66 -10.22 4.34 4.06
N HIS A 67 -9.75 5.04 5.09
CA HIS A 67 -10.54 6.06 5.79
C HIS A 67 -10.91 7.24 4.88
N PHE A 68 -9.91 7.82 4.22
CA PHE A 68 -10.12 9.02 3.39
C PHE A 68 -10.82 8.70 2.07
N SER A 69 -10.52 7.57 1.43
CA SER A 69 -11.26 7.17 0.23
C SER A 69 -12.75 6.90 0.47
N THR A 70 -13.12 6.54 1.71
CA THR A 70 -14.52 6.40 2.11
C THR A 70 -15.19 7.76 2.25
N LYS A 71 -14.49 8.75 2.82
CA LYS A 71 -15.02 10.10 3.09
C LYS A 71 -15.04 11.02 1.85
N ASN A 72 -14.03 10.92 0.99
CA ASN A 72 -13.79 11.84 -0.12
C ASN A 72 -13.85 11.08 -1.45
N LYS A 73 -15.03 11.01 -2.07
CA LYS A 73 -15.27 10.23 -3.31
C LYS A 73 -14.80 10.94 -4.58
N ASP A 74 -14.55 12.23 -4.48
CA ASP A 74 -14.01 13.13 -5.49
C ASP A 74 -12.47 13.12 -5.53
N GLN A 75 -11.82 12.22 -4.79
CA GLN A 75 -10.37 12.07 -4.73
C GLN A 75 -9.95 10.61 -4.88
N ASN A 76 -8.79 10.38 -5.48
CA ASN A 76 -8.19 9.06 -5.65
C ASN A 76 -7.12 8.81 -4.58
N TYR A 77 -7.01 7.56 -4.12
CA TYR A 77 -6.08 7.17 -3.05
C TYR A 77 -5.27 5.92 -3.43
N ILE A 78 -3.97 5.95 -3.17
CA ILE A 78 -3.09 4.79 -3.35
C ILE A 78 -2.28 4.56 -2.08
N GLY A 79 -2.47 3.39 -1.44
CA GLY A 79 -1.62 2.95 -0.36
C GLY A 79 -0.43 2.16 -0.89
N ILE A 80 0.80 2.51 -0.48
CA ILE A 80 2.04 1.90 -0.98
C ILE A 80 2.80 1.22 0.15
N ASP A 81 3.05 -0.08 0.02
CA ASP A 81 3.88 -0.85 0.95
C ASP A 81 4.41 -2.14 0.29
N ILE A 82 5.60 -2.61 0.67
CA ILE A 82 6.15 -3.89 0.17
C ILE A 82 5.57 -5.10 0.91
N LYS A 83 5.08 -4.92 2.14
CA LYS A 83 4.58 -5.97 3.04
C LYS A 83 3.12 -6.31 2.72
N GLY A 84 2.93 -7.20 1.75
CA GLY A 84 1.61 -7.63 1.27
C GLY A 84 0.67 -8.15 2.38
N ALA A 85 1.20 -8.85 3.39
CA ALA A 85 0.39 -9.32 4.50
C ALA A 85 -0.27 -8.20 5.33
N ARG A 86 0.29 -6.98 5.32
CA ARG A 86 -0.31 -5.81 5.97
C ARG A 86 -1.36 -5.16 5.05
N ILE A 87 -1.02 -4.97 3.77
CA ILE A 87 -1.94 -4.47 2.73
C ILE A 87 -3.26 -5.26 2.70
N TYR A 88 -3.20 -6.57 2.91
CA TYR A 88 -4.38 -7.44 2.94
C TYR A 88 -5.56 -6.86 3.74
N LYS A 89 -5.30 -6.28 4.91
CA LYS A 89 -6.36 -5.75 5.79
C LYS A 89 -7.09 -4.59 5.13
N GLY A 90 -6.36 -3.62 4.59
CA GLY A 90 -6.92 -2.50 3.85
C GLY A 90 -7.61 -2.94 2.56
N ALA A 91 -6.99 -3.86 1.81
CA ALA A 91 -7.55 -4.36 0.56
C ALA A 91 -8.89 -5.09 0.76
N LYS A 92 -9.04 -5.80 1.88
CA LYS A 92 -10.31 -6.43 2.25
C LYS A 92 -11.39 -5.38 2.55
N ILE A 93 -11.04 -4.30 3.25
CA ILE A 93 -11.97 -3.18 3.51
C ILE A 93 -12.43 -2.53 2.20
N LEU A 94 -11.51 -2.32 1.24
CA LEU A 94 -11.88 -1.77 -0.07
C LEU A 94 -12.78 -2.72 -0.87
N ASP A 95 -12.58 -4.02 -0.73
CA ASP A 95 -13.42 -5.04 -1.35
C ASP A 95 -14.83 -5.08 -0.78
N GLU A 96 -14.95 -5.13 0.54
CA GLU A 96 -16.23 -5.12 1.27
C GLU A 96 -17.03 -3.83 0.99
N SER A 97 -16.36 -2.67 0.94
CA SER A 97 -16.96 -1.37 0.64
C SER A 97 -17.16 -1.09 -0.86
N LYS A 98 -16.72 -2.01 -1.74
CA LYS A 98 -16.74 -1.86 -3.20
C LYS A 98 -16.16 -0.53 -3.68
N SER A 99 -15.02 -0.13 -3.11
CA SER A 99 -14.40 1.16 -3.42
C SER A 99 -14.08 1.31 -4.92
N SER A 100 -14.27 2.52 -5.46
CA SER A 100 -13.92 2.86 -6.85
C SER A 100 -12.74 3.83 -6.95
N ASN A 101 -12.35 4.45 -5.84
CA ASN A 101 -11.39 5.54 -5.78
C ASN A 101 -10.17 5.23 -4.89
N ALA A 102 -9.94 3.94 -4.57
CA ALA A 102 -8.76 3.52 -3.84
C ALA A 102 -8.19 2.17 -4.31
N VAL A 103 -6.88 2.02 -4.19
CA VAL A 103 -6.16 0.78 -4.47
C VAL A 103 -4.87 0.72 -3.64
N PHE A 104 -4.32 -0.48 -3.47
CA PHE A 104 -3.00 -0.68 -2.90
C PHE A 104 -1.99 -1.06 -3.98
N LEU A 105 -0.82 -0.42 -3.96
CA LEU A 105 0.32 -0.76 -4.78
C LEU A 105 1.38 -1.43 -3.91
N ARG A 106 1.64 -2.71 -4.18
CA ARG A 106 2.71 -3.45 -3.52
C ARG A 106 4.01 -3.30 -4.31
N THR A 107 4.84 -2.36 -3.89
CA THR A 107 6.15 -2.09 -4.49
C THR A 107 7.12 -1.54 -3.44
N TYR A 108 8.41 -1.56 -3.76
CA TYR A 108 9.43 -0.81 -3.02
C TYR A 108 9.22 0.68 -3.23
N ILE A 109 9.36 1.50 -2.18
CA ILE A 109 9.19 2.96 -2.25
C ILE A 109 10.24 3.56 -3.19
N GLU A 110 11.40 2.94 -3.29
CA GLU A 110 12.50 3.27 -4.19
C GLU A 110 12.07 3.25 -5.67
N ASN A 111 11.07 2.43 -6.02
CA ASN A 111 10.55 2.32 -7.39
C ASN A 111 9.44 3.33 -7.69
N ILE A 112 9.15 4.28 -6.80
CA ILE A 112 8.01 5.20 -6.94
C ILE A 112 8.05 5.99 -8.26
N TYR A 113 9.24 6.36 -8.75
CA TYR A 113 9.42 7.08 -10.01
C TYR A 113 8.99 6.29 -11.25
N ASP A 114 8.88 4.97 -11.15
CA ASP A 114 8.33 4.13 -12.22
C ASP A 114 6.81 4.26 -12.31
N PHE A 115 6.15 4.58 -11.18
CA PHE A 115 4.70 4.58 -11.06
C PHE A 115 4.08 5.96 -11.20
N PHE A 116 4.80 7.03 -10.87
CA PHE A 116 4.25 8.38 -10.83
C PHE A 116 5.07 9.33 -11.69
N GLU A 117 4.39 10.25 -12.39
CA GLU A 117 5.07 11.37 -13.04
C GLU A 117 5.21 12.53 -12.07
N VAL A 118 6.20 13.38 -12.32
CA VAL A 118 6.37 14.63 -11.58
C VAL A 118 5.08 15.45 -11.71
N ASP A 119 4.67 16.11 -10.63
CA ASP A 119 3.47 16.94 -10.53
C ASP A 119 2.11 16.25 -10.74
N THR A 120 2.04 14.90 -10.75
CA THR A 120 0.75 14.16 -10.85
C THR A 120 0.12 13.82 -9.51
N VAL A 121 0.88 13.90 -8.42
CA VAL A 121 0.42 13.57 -7.07
C VAL A 121 0.07 14.85 -6.32
N SER A 122 -1.17 14.95 -5.85
CA SER A 122 -1.68 16.11 -5.13
C SER A 122 -1.22 16.15 -3.68
N ASN A 123 -1.18 14.99 -3.00
CA ASN A 123 -0.70 14.90 -1.62
C ASN A 123 0.06 13.60 -1.37
N ILE A 124 1.09 13.69 -0.52
CA ILE A 124 1.87 12.55 -0.04
C ILE A 124 1.74 12.50 1.49
N LEU A 125 1.24 11.38 2.01
CA LEU A 125 1.17 11.11 3.44
C LEU A 125 2.27 10.13 3.86
N ILE A 126 2.98 10.47 4.93
CA ILE A 126 3.96 9.61 5.60
C ILE A 126 3.63 9.63 7.08
N SER A 127 2.92 8.60 7.56
CA SER A 127 2.30 8.66 8.90
C SER A 127 3.31 8.57 10.04
N PHE A 128 4.39 7.80 9.88
CA PHE A 128 5.41 7.59 10.93
C PHE A 128 6.76 7.24 10.30
N PRO A 129 7.48 8.22 9.72
CA PRO A 129 8.83 7.96 9.25
C PRO A 129 9.70 7.57 10.44
N ASP A 130 10.50 6.51 10.28
CA ASP A 130 11.43 6.07 11.32
C ASP A 130 12.29 7.26 11.76
N PRO A 131 12.25 7.68 13.04
CA PRO A 131 13.12 8.71 13.57
C PRO A 131 14.53 8.13 13.63
N ARG A 132 15.23 8.06 12.48
CA ARG A 132 16.60 7.58 12.41
C ARG A 132 17.41 8.35 13.46
N PRO A 133 17.88 7.73 14.56
CA PRO A 133 18.68 8.44 15.54
C PRO A 133 19.92 8.96 14.82
N LYS A 134 20.20 10.26 14.94
CA LYS A 134 21.45 10.82 14.42
C LYS A 134 22.59 10.06 15.09
N LYS A 135 23.52 9.51 14.30
CA LYS A 135 24.80 9.03 14.84
C LYS A 135 25.37 10.17 15.67
N GLU A 136 25.57 9.94 16.97
CA GLU A 136 26.30 10.86 17.82
C GLU A 136 27.62 11.18 17.13
N ILE A 137 27.85 12.46 16.85
CA ILE A 137 29.18 12.94 16.50
C ILE A 137 29.98 12.73 17.78
N LEU A 138 30.82 11.69 17.82
CA LEU A 138 31.86 11.55 18.83
C LEU A 138 32.65 12.86 18.83
N LYS A 139 32.44 13.69 19.85
CA LYS A 139 33.36 14.79 20.15
C LYS A 139 34.65 14.12 20.61
N ASN A 140 35.66 14.16 19.74
CA ASN A 140 37.03 13.92 20.16
C ASN A 140 37.46 15.18 20.92
N ASP A 141 37.51 15.09 22.24
CA ASP A 141 38.29 16.00 23.09
C ASP A 141 39.70 15.43 23.26
#